data_AF-A0A252DHS8-F1
#
_entry.id   AF-A0A252DHS8-F1
#
_cell.length_a   1.000
_cell.length_b   1.000
_cell.length_c   1.000
_cell.angle_alpha   90.00
_cell.angle_beta   90.00
_cell.angle_gamma   90.00
#
_symmetry.space_group_name_H-M   'P 1'
#
loop_
_entity.id
_entity.type
_entity.pdbx_description
1 polymer ?
#
loop_
_entity_poly.entity_id
_entity_poly.type
_entity_poly.pdbx_seq_one_letter_code
_entity_poly.pdbx_strand_id
1 'polypeptide(L)'
;MAIEGIDIAEFSGNINWEKVRSQGIRFAFARVNDGTIHTDTLFSSYWPAMKKAGIIRGAYFFFRPTQDIDAQVKIFAQNLEIEPGDLPPVVDIETANSWYDLSLTQRLERVAEVLNAVELATGYKPIIYTGPSFWRDTMGNTKRFADYDLWIAHYETDTPSIPGGWEIHSFHQYIGDQTGFPGIPGDVDRNRFNGTLDRLQAETVKAVALVQGRIGPKVKKLQQNLKKLGFDPGVPDGIFGPGTKKAVTAYQQANKLTVTASVPPGDKLLVA
;
A
#
# COMPACT_ATOMS: atom_id res chain seq x y z
N MET A 1 24.67 9.02 -0.67
CA MET A 1 23.60 10.03 -0.61
C MET A 1 22.28 9.30 -0.46
N ALA A 2 21.36 9.82 0.35
CA ALA A 2 20.02 9.24 0.49
C ALA A 2 19.31 9.25 -0.87
N ILE A 3 18.45 8.27 -1.11
CA ILE A 3 17.67 8.20 -2.34
C ILE A 3 16.46 9.10 -2.19
N GLU A 4 16.24 9.98 -3.16
CA GLU A 4 15.14 10.94 -3.16
C GLU A 4 13.87 10.33 -3.75
N GLY A 5 12.74 10.65 -3.13
CA GLY A 5 11.41 10.27 -3.55
C GLY A 5 10.38 11.35 -3.28
N ILE A 6 9.16 11.08 -3.68
CA ILE A 6 8.00 11.94 -3.45
C ILE A 6 6.82 11.13 -2.95
N ASP A 7 5.84 11.80 -2.38
CA ASP A 7 4.51 11.23 -2.28
C ASP A 7 3.46 12.23 -2.78
N ILE A 8 2.40 11.69 -3.37
CA ILE A 8 1.46 12.44 -4.20
C ILE A 8 0.02 11.97 -3.99
N ALA A 9 -0.88 12.90 -4.24
CA ALA A 9 -2.32 12.70 -4.31
C ALA A 9 -2.89 13.45 -5.52
N GLU A 10 -4.20 13.44 -5.69
CA GLU A 10 -4.86 14.19 -6.77
C GLU A 10 -4.55 15.70 -6.76
N PHE A 11 -4.19 16.26 -5.61
CA PHE A 11 -3.77 17.66 -5.48
C PHE A 11 -2.48 17.99 -6.23
N SER A 12 -1.62 16.98 -6.48
CA SER A 12 -0.39 17.15 -7.26
C SER A 12 -0.66 17.38 -8.76
N GLY A 13 -1.88 17.07 -9.22
CA GLY A 13 -2.34 17.32 -10.59
C GLY A 13 -1.68 16.44 -11.67
N ASN A 14 -1.71 16.88 -12.92
CA ASN A 14 -1.17 16.10 -14.04
C ASN A 14 0.36 16.16 -14.09
N ILE A 15 1.02 15.12 -13.58
CA ILE A 15 2.48 15.06 -13.42
C ILE A 15 3.21 14.72 -14.73
N ASN A 16 4.26 15.48 -15.03
CA ASN A 16 5.27 15.12 -16.03
C ASN A 16 6.35 14.23 -15.39
N TRP A 17 6.15 12.91 -15.49
CA TRP A 17 7.00 11.92 -14.85
C TRP A 17 8.44 11.84 -15.38
N GLU A 18 8.65 12.14 -16.67
CA GLU A 18 10.01 12.22 -17.24
C GLU A 18 10.79 13.38 -16.60
N LYS A 19 10.13 14.53 -16.42
CA LYS A 19 10.71 15.68 -15.74
C LYS A 19 10.97 15.37 -14.27
N VAL A 20 10.03 14.76 -13.55
CA VAL A 20 10.22 14.30 -12.15
C VAL A 20 11.41 13.35 -12.04
N ARG A 21 11.52 12.36 -12.94
CA ARG A 21 12.64 11.42 -12.98
C ARG A 21 13.98 12.13 -13.19
N SER A 22 14.02 13.12 -14.08
CA SER A 22 15.21 13.93 -14.35
C SER A 22 15.68 14.76 -13.15
N GLN A 23 14.76 15.09 -12.21
CA GLN A 23 15.09 15.79 -10.96
C GLN A 23 15.75 14.89 -9.90
N GLY A 24 16.01 13.61 -10.22
CA GLY A 24 16.66 12.71 -9.27
C GLY A 24 15.68 11.82 -8.49
N ILE A 25 14.37 11.96 -8.66
CA ILE A 25 13.36 11.12 -8.00
C ILE A 25 13.51 9.66 -8.47
N ARG A 26 13.57 8.73 -7.49
CA ARG A 26 13.77 7.29 -7.70
C ARG A 26 12.61 6.44 -7.19
N PHE A 27 11.88 6.93 -6.19
CA PHE A 27 10.64 6.30 -5.74
C PHE A 27 9.50 7.31 -5.58
N ALA A 28 8.27 6.82 -5.56
CA ALA A 28 7.10 7.63 -5.24
C ALA A 28 6.01 6.80 -4.56
N PHE A 29 5.31 7.39 -3.58
CA PHE A 29 4.07 6.85 -3.04
C PHE A 29 2.87 7.61 -3.60
N ALA A 30 1.81 6.91 -4.05
CA ALA A 30 0.59 7.54 -4.55
C ALA A 30 -0.63 7.14 -3.70
N ARG A 31 -1.44 8.14 -3.35
CA ARG A 31 -2.67 7.92 -2.57
C ARG A 31 -3.71 7.19 -3.42
N VAL A 32 -4.34 6.17 -2.86
CA VAL A 32 -5.46 5.46 -3.49
C VAL A 32 -6.80 5.99 -2.98
N ASN A 33 -6.91 6.17 -1.67
CA ASN A 33 -8.13 6.64 -1.03
C ASN A 33 -7.83 7.35 0.29
N ASP A 34 -8.79 8.16 0.72
CA ASP A 34 -8.89 8.72 2.06
C ASP A 34 -10.19 8.22 2.69
N GLY A 35 -10.03 7.30 3.64
CA GLY A 35 -11.14 6.59 4.23
C GLY A 35 -12.00 5.87 3.19
N THR A 36 -13.30 5.79 3.44
CA THR A 36 -14.30 5.21 2.55
C THR A 36 -14.95 6.25 1.63
N ILE A 37 -14.78 7.54 1.95
CA ILE A 37 -15.55 8.62 1.32
C ILE A 37 -14.87 9.08 0.04
N HIS A 38 -13.53 9.13 0.03
CA HIS A 38 -12.79 9.75 -1.04
C HIS A 38 -11.84 8.73 -1.68
N THR A 39 -12.06 8.44 -2.96
CA THR A 39 -11.09 7.70 -3.79
C THR A 39 -10.34 8.72 -4.62
N ASP A 40 -9.01 8.63 -4.62
CA ASP A 40 -8.15 9.56 -5.34
C ASP A 40 -8.36 9.41 -6.85
N THR A 41 -8.81 10.50 -7.49
CA THR A 41 -9.25 10.43 -8.89
C THR A 41 -8.11 10.26 -9.88
N LEU A 42 -6.88 10.61 -9.48
CA LEU A 42 -5.70 10.56 -10.35
C LEU A 42 -4.84 9.31 -10.12
N PHE A 43 -5.08 8.53 -9.06
CA PHE A 43 -4.33 7.30 -8.78
C PHE A 43 -4.20 6.36 -9.98
N SER A 44 -5.32 6.13 -10.70
CA SER A 44 -5.36 5.24 -11.86
C SER A 44 -4.46 5.70 -13.02
N SER A 45 -4.17 7.00 -13.09
CA SER A 45 -3.23 7.59 -14.04
C SER A 45 -1.78 7.56 -13.52
N TYR A 46 -1.58 7.79 -12.22
CA TYR A 46 -0.26 7.82 -11.58
C TYR A 46 0.39 6.45 -11.56
N TRP A 47 -0.35 5.42 -11.12
CA TRP A 47 0.20 4.08 -10.88
C TRP A 47 0.99 3.50 -12.07
N PRO A 48 0.41 3.39 -13.29
CA PRO A 48 1.16 2.91 -14.44
C PRO A 48 2.22 3.90 -14.93
N ALA A 49 2.00 5.21 -14.78
CA ALA A 49 2.93 6.24 -15.26
C ALA A 49 4.24 6.27 -14.46
N MET A 50 4.17 6.08 -13.13
CA MET A 50 5.36 5.92 -12.28
C MET A 50 6.24 4.75 -12.75
N LYS A 51 5.63 3.58 -12.99
CA LYS A 51 6.34 2.41 -13.49
C LYS A 51 6.98 2.69 -14.86
N LYS A 52 6.23 3.30 -15.78
CA LYS A 52 6.73 3.65 -17.12
C LYS A 52 7.94 4.60 -17.06
N ALA A 53 7.97 5.52 -16.11
CA ALA A 53 9.09 6.43 -15.90
C ALA A 53 10.29 5.79 -15.17
N GLY A 54 10.20 4.51 -14.78
CA GLY A 54 11.25 3.83 -14.02
C GLY A 54 11.39 4.35 -12.59
N ILE A 55 10.27 4.78 -11.99
CA ILE A 55 10.17 5.12 -10.57
C ILE A 55 9.67 3.88 -9.81
N ILE A 56 10.37 3.53 -8.73
CA ILE A 56 9.95 2.49 -7.80
C ILE A 56 8.71 3.00 -7.06
N ARG A 57 7.55 2.41 -7.33
CA ARG A 57 6.26 2.95 -6.88
C ARG A 57 5.74 2.21 -5.66
N GLY A 58 5.11 2.94 -4.75
CA GLY A 58 4.33 2.43 -3.63
C GLY A 58 2.98 3.13 -3.58
N ALA A 59 2.06 2.58 -2.81
CA ALA A 59 0.72 3.13 -2.68
C ALA A 59 0.32 3.23 -1.22
N TYR A 60 -0.44 4.26 -0.88
CA TYR A 60 -0.94 4.49 0.47
C TYR A 60 -2.42 4.81 0.46
N PHE A 61 -3.06 4.66 1.62
CA PHE A 61 -4.36 5.27 1.87
C PHE A 61 -4.35 5.94 3.23
N PHE A 62 -5.07 7.05 3.30
CA PHE A 62 -5.28 7.78 4.55
C PHE A 62 -6.28 7.00 5.40
N PHE A 63 -5.84 6.50 6.57
CA PHE A 63 -6.69 5.70 7.44
C PHE A 63 -7.62 6.58 8.29
N ARG A 64 -8.93 6.30 8.21
CA ARG A 64 -9.96 6.95 9.04
C ARG A 64 -10.44 5.96 10.11
N PRO A 65 -10.00 6.09 11.37
CA PRO A 65 -10.15 5.05 12.40
C PRO A 65 -11.59 4.90 12.92
N THR A 66 -12.48 5.85 12.66
CA THR A 66 -13.90 5.78 13.03
C THR A 66 -14.77 5.16 11.94
N GLN A 67 -14.22 4.98 10.73
CA GLN A 67 -14.91 4.34 9.62
C GLN A 67 -14.72 2.82 9.64
N ASP A 68 -15.44 2.12 8.77
CA ASP A 68 -15.31 0.67 8.59
C ASP A 68 -13.95 0.33 7.98
N ILE A 69 -13.18 -0.55 8.63
CA ILE A 69 -11.81 -0.90 8.21
C ILE A 69 -11.83 -1.71 6.92
N ASP A 70 -12.69 -2.73 6.85
CA ASP A 70 -12.75 -3.65 5.71
C ASP A 70 -13.17 -2.91 4.44
N ALA A 71 -14.07 -1.94 4.53
CA ALA A 71 -14.47 -1.09 3.41
C ALA A 71 -13.30 -0.23 2.89
N GLN A 72 -12.51 0.38 3.79
CA GLN A 72 -11.32 1.17 3.41
C GLN A 72 -10.29 0.29 2.70
N VAL A 73 -9.95 -0.86 3.30
CA VAL A 73 -8.98 -1.82 2.76
C VAL A 73 -9.47 -2.41 1.44
N LYS A 74 -10.77 -2.65 1.30
CA LYS A 74 -11.37 -3.13 0.04
C LYS A 74 -11.24 -2.09 -1.07
N ILE A 75 -11.54 -0.82 -0.82
CA ILE A 75 -11.34 0.26 -1.79
C ILE A 75 -9.86 0.31 -2.20
N PHE A 76 -8.97 0.29 -1.22
CA PHE A 76 -7.53 0.29 -1.44
C PHE A 76 -7.08 -0.87 -2.37
N ALA A 77 -7.35 -2.11 -1.96
CA ALA A 77 -6.88 -3.31 -2.65
C ALA A 77 -7.59 -3.57 -4.00
N GLN A 78 -8.84 -3.12 -4.19
CA GLN A 78 -9.53 -3.27 -5.48
C GLN A 78 -8.98 -2.33 -6.57
N ASN A 79 -8.46 -1.16 -6.18
CA ASN A 79 -7.89 -0.19 -7.11
C ASN A 79 -6.37 -0.37 -7.31
N LEU A 80 -5.72 -1.21 -6.51
CA LEU A 80 -4.28 -1.40 -6.49
C LEU A 80 -3.89 -2.81 -6.95
N GLU A 81 -3.10 -2.91 -8.02
CA GLU A 81 -2.41 -4.14 -8.39
C GLU A 81 -0.91 -4.00 -8.11
N ILE A 82 -0.48 -4.56 -6.97
CA ILE A 82 0.93 -4.65 -6.59
C ILE A 82 1.60 -5.80 -7.37
N GLU A 83 2.77 -5.54 -7.93
CA GLU A 83 3.60 -6.51 -8.62
C GLU A 83 5.05 -6.50 -8.11
N PRO A 84 5.84 -7.54 -8.40
CA PRO A 84 7.23 -7.58 -7.96
C PRO A 84 8.01 -6.37 -8.44
N GLY A 85 8.75 -5.73 -7.53
CA GLY A 85 9.45 -4.48 -7.80
C GLY A 85 8.72 -3.21 -7.33
N ASP A 86 7.46 -3.32 -6.92
CA ASP A 86 6.75 -2.25 -6.20
C ASP A 86 7.10 -2.28 -4.69
N LEU A 87 6.88 -1.16 -3.99
CA LEU A 87 7.04 -1.07 -2.54
C LEU A 87 5.83 -1.68 -1.81
N PRO A 88 6.00 -2.12 -0.55
CA PRO A 88 4.88 -2.54 0.29
C PRO A 88 3.81 -1.44 0.42
N PRO A 89 2.53 -1.83 0.64
CA PRO A 89 1.47 -0.86 0.85
C PRO A 89 1.72 -0.07 2.13
N VAL A 90 1.30 1.19 2.15
CA VAL A 90 1.43 2.05 3.33
C VAL A 90 0.06 2.29 3.94
N VAL A 91 -0.03 2.21 5.27
CA VAL A 91 -1.15 2.76 6.03
C VAL A 91 -0.71 4.10 6.60
N ASP A 92 -1.38 5.17 6.19
CA ASP A 92 -1.15 6.51 6.70
C ASP A 92 -2.00 6.71 7.98
N ILE A 93 -1.30 6.83 9.12
CA ILE A 93 -1.85 6.87 10.47
C ILE A 93 -1.51 8.22 11.10
N GLU A 94 -2.39 9.19 10.90
CA GLU A 94 -2.18 10.56 11.38
C GLU A 94 -3.48 11.30 11.74
N THR A 95 -3.39 12.63 11.87
CA THR A 95 -4.47 13.58 12.18
C THR A 95 -5.14 13.26 13.51
N ALA A 96 -4.56 13.76 14.60
CA ALA A 96 -4.98 13.49 15.99
C ALA A 96 -6.51 13.63 16.20
N ASN A 97 -7.13 14.63 15.58
CA ASN A 97 -8.57 14.87 15.66
C ASN A 97 -9.42 13.67 15.21
N SER A 98 -8.95 12.87 14.24
CA SER A 98 -9.65 11.66 13.78
C SER A 98 -9.70 10.55 14.85
N TRP A 99 -8.95 10.66 15.94
CA TRP A 99 -8.78 9.62 16.95
C TRP A 99 -9.33 9.98 18.34
N TYR A 100 -9.79 11.23 18.53
CA TYR A 100 -10.17 11.73 19.87
C TYR A 100 -11.35 11.01 20.50
N ASP A 101 -12.29 10.49 19.69
CA ASP A 101 -13.43 9.72 20.18
C ASP A 101 -13.06 8.30 20.64
N LEU A 102 -11.81 7.86 20.41
CA LEU A 102 -11.31 6.55 20.79
C LEU A 102 -10.39 6.65 22.01
N SER A 103 -10.59 5.75 22.97
CA SER A 103 -9.60 5.50 24.04
C SER A 103 -8.29 4.98 23.45
N LEU A 104 -7.16 5.16 24.17
CA LEU A 104 -5.86 4.66 23.70
C LEU A 104 -5.92 3.18 23.28
N THR A 105 -6.52 2.31 24.09
CA THR A 105 -6.69 0.89 23.75
C THR A 105 -7.43 0.69 22.42
N GLN A 106 -8.54 1.41 22.20
CA GLN A 106 -9.27 1.34 20.93
C GLN A 106 -8.43 1.84 19.75
N ARG A 107 -7.65 2.91 19.92
CA ARG A 107 -6.73 3.39 18.86
C ARG A 107 -5.74 2.30 18.47
N LEU A 108 -5.12 1.66 19.46
CA LEU A 108 -4.14 0.60 19.23
C LEU A 108 -4.76 -0.64 18.58
N GLU A 109 -5.98 -1.04 18.96
CA GLU A 109 -6.66 -2.15 18.28
C GLU A 109 -7.04 -1.78 16.84
N ARG A 110 -7.56 -0.58 16.59
CA ARG A 110 -7.85 -0.11 15.22
C ARG A 110 -6.62 -0.13 14.32
N VAL A 111 -5.45 0.25 14.84
CA VAL A 111 -4.16 0.14 14.12
C VAL A 111 -3.81 -1.32 13.84
N ALA A 112 -3.90 -2.21 14.83
CA ALA A 112 -3.61 -3.63 14.63
C ALA A 112 -4.55 -4.28 13.60
N GLU A 113 -5.84 -3.96 13.66
CA GLU A 113 -6.87 -4.47 12.75
C GLU A 113 -6.60 -4.02 11.31
N VAL A 114 -6.33 -2.73 11.07
CA VAL A 114 -6.10 -2.24 9.70
C VAL A 114 -4.81 -2.80 9.11
N LEU A 115 -3.73 -2.92 9.89
CA LEU A 115 -2.47 -3.50 9.41
C LEU A 115 -2.66 -4.96 9.00
N ASN A 116 -3.35 -5.75 9.83
CA ASN A 116 -3.68 -7.14 9.52
C ASN A 116 -4.62 -7.25 8.29
N ALA A 117 -5.62 -6.37 8.18
CA ALA A 117 -6.54 -6.36 7.05
C ALA A 117 -5.80 -6.06 5.73
N VAL A 118 -4.87 -5.10 5.73
CA VAL A 118 -4.04 -4.78 4.56
C VAL A 118 -3.12 -5.94 4.18
N GLU A 119 -2.47 -6.58 5.15
CA GLU A 119 -1.61 -7.74 4.87
C GLU A 119 -2.43 -8.94 4.35
N LEU A 120 -3.63 -9.16 4.87
CA LEU A 120 -4.54 -10.19 4.38
C LEU A 120 -5.05 -9.88 2.96
N ALA A 121 -5.39 -8.63 2.67
CA ALA A 121 -5.92 -8.22 1.37
C ALA A 121 -4.83 -8.24 0.27
N THR A 122 -3.64 -7.73 0.58
CA THR A 122 -2.58 -7.50 -0.43
C THR A 122 -1.54 -8.62 -0.45
N GLY A 123 -1.32 -9.27 0.68
CA GLY A 123 -0.25 -10.24 0.90
C GLY A 123 1.10 -9.67 1.28
N TYR A 124 1.15 -8.39 1.60
CA TYR A 124 2.36 -7.70 1.99
C TYR A 124 2.15 -7.04 3.34
N LYS A 125 3.11 -7.24 4.25
CA LYS A 125 3.17 -6.51 5.51
C LYS A 125 3.28 -5.00 5.19
N PRO A 126 2.36 -4.16 5.68
CA PRO A 126 2.37 -2.75 5.35
C PRO A 126 3.52 -1.98 6.01
N ILE A 127 3.83 -0.81 5.45
CA ILE A 127 4.62 0.24 6.09
C ILE A 127 3.66 1.14 6.87
N ILE A 128 4.08 1.63 8.04
CA ILE A 128 3.34 2.65 8.80
C ILE A 128 3.90 4.02 8.45
N TYR A 129 3.05 4.91 7.95
CA TYR A 129 3.35 6.33 7.88
C TYR A 129 2.75 7.06 9.09
N THR A 130 3.53 7.92 9.73
CA THR A 130 3.07 8.72 10.88
C THR A 130 4.04 9.86 11.22
N GLY A 131 3.66 10.75 12.15
CA GLY A 131 4.51 11.81 12.70
C GLY A 131 4.97 11.53 14.15
N PRO A 132 6.15 12.03 14.59
CA PRO A 132 6.69 11.75 15.92
C PRO A 132 5.77 12.19 17.07
N SER A 133 5.26 13.42 17.01
CA SER A 133 4.36 13.95 18.04
C SER A 133 3.01 13.25 18.05
N PHE A 134 2.46 12.95 16.86
CA PHE A 134 1.23 12.18 16.76
C PHE A 134 1.39 10.81 17.44
N TRP A 135 2.44 10.07 17.13
CA TRP A 135 2.63 8.74 17.71
C TRP A 135 2.84 8.80 19.23
N ARG A 136 3.64 9.77 19.71
CA ARG A 136 3.87 9.94 21.14
C ARG A 136 2.58 10.28 21.88
N ASP A 137 1.85 11.29 21.40
CA ASP A 137 0.76 11.91 22.16
C ASP A 137 -0.60 11.23 21.90
N THR A 138 -0.84 10.76 20.68
CA THR A 138 -2.10 10.12 20.28
C THR A 138 -2.05 8.60 20.46
N MET A 139 -0.91 7.96 20.18
CA MET A 139 -0.72 6.50 20.29
C MET A 139 -0.01 6.07 21.58
N GLY A 140 0.15 6.99 22.55
CA GLY A 140 0.74 6.71 23.85
C GLY A 140 2.20 6.24 23.76
N ASN A 141 2.89 6.61 22.68
CA ASN A 141 4.24 6.17 22.35
C ASN A 141 4.42 4.65 22.42
N THR A 142 3.39 3.89 22.04
CA THR A 142 3.39 2.43 22.12
C THR A 142 4.54 1.80 21.35
N LYS A 143 5.08 0.69 21.86
CA LYS A 143 6.09 -0.13 21.19
C LYS A 143 5.52 -1.31 20.40
N ARG A 144 4.19 -1.52 20.44
CA ARG A 144 3.49 -2.69 19.87
C ARG A 144 3.78 -2.91 18.37
N PHE A 145 4.11 -1.85 17.65
CA PHE A 145 4.22 -1.86 16.19
C PHE A 145 5.66 -1.65 15.67
N ALA A 146 6.67 -1.71 16.55
CA ALA A 146 8.08 -1.48 16.20
C ALA A 146 8.64 -2.46 15.14
N ASP A 147 8.00 -3.62 14.94
CA ASP A 147 8.39 -4.60 13.92
C ASP A 147 7.95 -4.21 12.50
N TYR A 148 7.09 -3.20 12.33
CA TYR A 148 6.69 -2.69 11.01
C TYR A 148 7.71 -1.68 10.49
N ASP A 149 7.87 -1.59 9.17
CA ASP A 149 8.67 -0.52 8.59
C ASP A 149 8.02 0.85 8.85
N LEU A 150 8.86 1.85 9.11
CA LEU A 150 8.42 3.20 9.45
C LEU A 150 8.73 4.18 8.31
N TRP A 151 7.71 4.90 7.87
CA TRP A 151 7.82 6.13 7.12
C TRP A 151 7.48 7.31 8.04
N ILE A 152 8.48 8.09 8.44
CA ILE A 152 8.31 9.16 9.44
C ILE A 152 8.14 10.52 8.76
N ALA A 153 7.09 11.25 9.11
CA ALA A 153 6.87 12.64 8.74
C ALA A 153 7.45 13.58 9.80
N HIS A 154 8.61 14.18 9.50
CA HIS A 154 9.25 15.13 10.40
C HIS A 154 10.00 16.17 9.57
N TYR A 155 9.35 17.31 9.40
CA TYR A 155 9.79 18.31 8.44
C TYR A 155 10.97 19.13 8.96
N GLU A 156 11.68 19.75 8.02
CA GLU A 156 12.73 20.76 8.31
C GLU A 156 13.90 20.22 9.15
N THR A 157 14.12 18.90 9.12
CA THR A 157 15.24 18.23 9.79
C THR A 157 15.81 17.14 8.90
N ASP A 158 17.10 16.85 9.03
CA ASP A 158 17.75 15.69 8.42
C ASP A 158 17.83 14.49 9.40
N THR A 159 17.53 14.72 10.67
CA THR A 159 17.60 13.73 11.74
C THR A 159 16.24 13.62 12.43
N PRO A 160 15.30 12.84 11.86
CA PRO A 160 13.95 12.75 12.41
C PRO A 160 13.97 12.00 13.74
N SER A 161 13.26 12.53 14.75
CA SER A 161 12.93 11.80 15.97
C SER A 161 12.11 10.53 15.67
N ILE A 162 12.54 9.39 16.20
CA ILE A 162 11.88 8.09 15.99
C ILE A 162 11.06 7.72 17.24
N PRO A 163 9.72 7.64 17.15
CA PRO A 163 8.87 7.30 18.29
C PRO A 163 8.75 5.77 18.43
N GLY A 164 7.90 5.29 19.35
CA GLY A 164 7.28 3.97 19.25
C GLY A 164 8.17 2.73 19.31
N GLY A 165 9.41 2.87 19.82
CA GLY A 165 10.34 1.75 19.94
C GLY A 165 10.97 1.30 18.62
N TRP A 166 10.69 1.96 17.51
CA TRP A 166 11.46 1.78 16.27
C TRP A 166 12.91 2.19 16.49
N GLU A 167 13.83 1.38 16.00
CA GLU A 167 15.26 1.71 16.02
C GLU A 167 15.64 2.65 14.87
N ILE A 168 14.95 2.53 13.73
CA ILE A 168 15.25 3.25 12.50
C ILE A 168 13.99 3.43 11.65
N HIS A 169 13.97 4.48 10.82
CA HIS A 169 12.97 4.66 9.77
C HIS A 169 13.50 4.12 8.43
N SER A 170 12.59 3.64 7.59
CA SER A 170 12.86 3.26 6.19
C SER A 170 12.72 4.48 5.28
N PHE A 171 11.69 5.30 5.51
CA PHE A 171 11.43 6.52 4.74
C PHE A 171 11.25 7.73 5.66
N HIS A 172 11.60 8.92 5.16
CA HIS A 172 11.49 10.17 5.89
C HIS A 172 10.90 11.24 4.97
N GLN A 173 9.69 11.70 5.29
CA GLN A 173 9.09 12.88 4.69
C GLN A 173 9.64 14.12 5.40
N TYR A 174 10.45 14.90 4.69
CA TYR A 174 11.25 15.97 5.26
C TYR A 174 10.81 17.36 4.80
N ILE A 175 9.99 17.45 3.75
CA ILE A 175 9.26 18.66 3.34
C ILE A 175 7.83 18.24 2.99
N GLY A 176 6.86 18.93 3.56
CA GLY A 176 5.46 18.84 3.16
C GLY A 176 5.06 19.99 2.22
N ASP A 177 4.09 19.74 1.34
CA ASP A 177 3.42 20.71 0.47
C ASP A 177 4.37 21.61 -0.34
N GLN A 178 5.42 21.03 -0.93
CA GLN A 178 6.35 21.80 -1.76
C GLN A 178 5.66 22.28 -3.05
N THR A 179 5.40 23.59 -3.13
CA THR A 179 4.94 24.24 -4.36
C THR A 179 6.05 24.33 -5.42
N GLY A 180 5.67 24.26 -6.70
CA GLY A 180 6.56 24.59 -7.82
C GLY A 180 7.65 23.55 -8.14
N PHE A 181 7.51 22.29 -7.69
CA PHE A 181 8.45 21.23 -8.01
C PHE A 181 8.49 20.95 -9.53
N PRO A 182 9.66 20.88 -10.18
CA PRO A 182 9.74 20.74 -11.64
C PRO A 182 9.04 19.46 -12.15
N GLY A 183 7.93 19.65 -12.86
CA GLY A 183 7.14 18.56 -13.44
C GLY A 183 5.87 18.22 -12.66
N ILE A 184 5.63 18.86 -11.52
CA ILE A 184 4.42 18.69 -10.73
C ILE A 184 3.74 20.07 -10.64
N PRO A 185 2.52 20.22 -11.20
CA PRO A 185 1.83 21.51 -11.19
C PRO A 185 1.25 21.89 -9.82
N GLY A 186 0.84 20.90 -9.02
CA GLY A 186 0.36 21.10 -7.66
C GLY A 186 1.46 20.91 -6.61
N ASP A 187 1.02 20.69 -5.38
CA ASP A 187 1.92 20.48 -4.24
C ASP A 187 2.44 19.03 -4.21
N VAL A 188 3.65 18.87 -3.69
CA VAL A 188 4.31 17.58 -3.55
C VAL A 188 5.08 17.48 -2.24
N ASP A 189 4.99 16.31 -1.61
CA ASP A 189 5.76 15.99 -0.43
C ASP A 189 7.09 15.34 -0.82
N ARG A 190 8.16 15.71 -0.12
CA ARG A 190 9.52 15.25 -0.42
C ARG A 190 9.98 14.24 0.60
N ASN A 191 10.52 13.14 0.07
CA ASN A 191 10.92 12.00 0.85
C ASN A 191 12.36 11.60 0.59
N ARG A 192 12.97 10.99 1.60
CA ARG A 192 14.23 10.27 1.49
C ARG A 192 14.03 8.84 1.95
N PHE A 193 14.64 7.92 1.21
CA PHE A 193 14.83 6.56 1.66
C PHE A 193 16.16 6.47 2.41
N ASN A 194 16.13 5.80 3.57
CA ASN A 194 17.27 5.61 4.43
C ASN A 194 18.17 4.48 3.91
N GLY A 195 18.90 4.73 2.82
CA GLY A 195 19.82 3.75 2.26
C GLY A 195 20.24 4.02 0.83
N THR A 196 20.86 3.02 0.21
CA THR A 196 21.26 3.04 -1.20
C THR A 196 20.10 2.63 -2.11
N LEU A 197 20.28 2.82 -3.43
CA LEU A 197 19.29 2.36 -4.41
C LEU A 197 19.13 0.83 -4.40
N ASP A 198 20.21 0.09 -4.22
CA ASP A 198 20.15 -1.38 -4.14
C ASP A 198 19.37 -1.82 -2.90
N ARG A 199 19.53 -1.13 -1.77
CA ARG A 199 18.72 -1.38 -0.57
C ARG A 199 17.25 -1.08 -0.85
N LEU A 200 16.93 0.07 -1.46
CA LEU A 200 15.56 0.40 -1.84
C LEU A 200 14.93 -0.65 -2.76
N GLN A 201 15.69 -1.18 -3.72
CA GLN A 201 15.25 -2.28 -4.58
C GLN A 201 15.05 -3.58 -3.78
N ALA A 202 15.84 -3.82 -2.75
CA ALA A 202 15.66 -4.96 -1.85
C ALA A 202 14.41 -4.86 -0.98
N GLU A 203 13.96 -3.63 -0.63
CA GLU A 203 12.68 -3.41 0.07
C GLU A 203 11.46 -3.70 -0.81
N THR A 204 11.64 -3.87 -2.13
CA THR A 204 10.51 -4.15 -3.02
C THR A 204 9.94 -5.54 -2.83
N VAL A 205 8.62 -5.62 -2.97
CA VAL A 205 7.87 -6.85 -2.76
C VAL A 205 8.19 -7.90 -3.82
N LYS A 206 8.01 -9.18 -3.44
CA LYS A 206 8.11 -10.34 -4.34
C LYS A 206 6.72 -10.86 -4.65
N ALA A 207 6.59 -11.71 -5.68
CA ALA A 207 5.28 -12.26 -6.02
C ALA A 207 4.76 -13.16 -4.90
N VAL A 208 3.50 -12.97 -4.52
CA VAL A 208 2.81 -13.80 -3.53
C VAL A 208 1.69 -14.63 -4.18
N ALA A 209 1.39 -15.77 -3.57
CA ALA A 209 0.27 -16.60 -4.01
C ALA A 209 -1.07 -15.90 -3.75
N LEU A 210 -2.04 -16.14 -4.64
CA LEU A 210 -3.43 -15.83 -4.36
C LEU A 210 -4.01 -16.90 -3.45
N VAL A 211 -4.50 -16.47 -2.28
CA VAL A 211 -5.11 -17.30 -1.24
C VAL A 211 -6.38 -16.63 -0.75
N GLN A 212 -7.19 -17.36 0.03
CA GLN A 212 -8.38 -16.79 0.66
C GLN A 212 -8.04 -15.54 1.47
N GLY A 213 -8.83 -14.48 1.31
CA GLY A 213 -8.61 -13.16 1.92
C GLY A 213 -7.95 -12.14 0.99
N ARG A 214 -7.27 -12.58 -0.09
CA ARG A 214 -6.69 -11.65 -1.07
C ARG A 214 -7.78 -10.87 -1.80
N ILE A 215 -7.52 -9.60 -2.04
CA ILE A 215 -8.39 -8.68 -2.77
C ILE A 215 -7.59 -8.01 -3.88
N GLY A 216 -8.20 -7.89 -5.06
CA GLY A 216 -7.67 -7.02 -6.11
C GLY A 216 -7.86 -7.55 -7.53
N PRO A 217 -7.33 -6.82 -8.53
CA PRO A 217 -7.53 -7.12 -9.94
C PRO A 217 -7.08 -8.53 -10.36
N LYS A 218 -5.97 -9.04 -9.79
CA LYS A 218 -5.48 -10.41 -10.03
C LYS A 218 -6.46 -11.50 -9.59
N VAL A 219 -7.16 -11.28 -8.48
CA VAL A 219 -8.21 -12.20 -8.01
C VAL A 219 -9.42 -12.16 -8.94
N LYS A 220 -9.81 -10.97 -9.40
CA LYS A 220 -10.92 -10.82 -10.35
C LYS A 220 -10.64 -11.56 -11.65
N LYS A 221 -9.40 -11.45 -12.15
CA LYS A 221 -8.93 -12.19 -13.33
C LYS A 221 -8.95 -13.71 -13.09
N LEU A 222 -8.46 -14.18 -11.94
CA LEU A 222 -8.54 -15.59 -11.56
C LEU A 222 -10.00 -16.10 -11.59
N GLN A 223 -10.92 -15.37 -10.97
CA GLN A 223 -12.35 -15.74 -10.94
C GLN A 223 -12.93 -15.81 -12.37
N GLN A 224 -12.62 -14.83 -13.23
CA GLN A 224 -13.04 -14.85 -14.64
C GLN A 224 -12.52 -16.09 -15.37
N ASN A 225 -11.26 -16.45 -15.14
CA ASN A 225 -10.62 -17.58 -15.80
C ASN A 225 -11.18 -18.93 -15.31
N LEU A 226 -11.39 -19.09 -14.01
CA LEU A 226 -12.06 -20.26 -13.44
C LEU A 226 -13.45 -20.46 -14.07
N LYS A 227 -14.22 -19.36 -14.17
CA LYS A 227 -15.56 -19.39 -14.76
C LYS A 227 -15.54 -19.80 -16.24
N LYS A 228 -14.60 -19.29 -17.04
CA LYS A 228 -14.40 -19.72 -18.45
C LYS A 228 -14.07 -21.20 -18.57
N LEU A 229 -13.34 -21.75 -17.59
CA LEU A 229 -12.93 -23.15 -17.54
C LEU A 229 -14.01 -24.08 -16.96
N GLY A 230 -15.20 -23.56 -16.61
CA GLY A 230 -16.32 -24.34 -16.07
C GLY A 230 -16.29 -24.55 -14.55
N PHE A 231 -15.39 -23.86 -13.82
CA PHE A 231 -15.32 -23.91 -12.36
C PHE A 231 -15.92 -22.63 -11.80
N ASP A 232 -17.12 -22.69 -11.21
CA ASP A 232 -17.83 -21.49 -10.75
C ASP A 232 -17.28 -20.93 -9.43
N PRO A 233 -16.64 -19.74 -9.44
CA PRO A 233 -16.18 -19.08 -8.22
C PRO A 233 -17.24 -18.15 -7.61
N GLY A 234 -18.42 -18.03 -8.24
CA GLY A 234 -19.41 -16.99 -7.98
C GLY A 234 -19.25 -15.77 -8.91
N VAL A 235 -19.61 -14.59 -8.40
CA VAL A 235 -19.44 -13.32 -9.11
C VAL A 235 -17.96 -12.93 -9.10
N PRO A 236 -17.35 -12.58 -10.25
CA PRO A 236 -15.98 -12.06 -10.28
C PRO A 236 -15.87 -10.64 -9.69
N ASP A 237 -15.82 -10.56 -8.36
CA ASP A 237 -15.80 -9.34 -7.55
C ASP A 237 -14.39 -8.90 -7.13
N GLY A 238 -13.37 -9.71 -7.41
CA GLY A 238 -11.99 -9.48 -7.01
C GLY A 238 -11.69 -9.83 -5.55
N ILE A 239 -12.56 -10.57 -4.86
CA ILE A 239 -12.36 -11.02 -3.49
C ILE A 239 -12.18 -12.54 -3.47
N PHE A 240 -11.06 -13.02 -2.94
CA PHE A 240 -10.80 -14.45 -2.86
C PHE A 240 -11.53 -15.00 -1.64
N GLY A 241 -12.85 -15.20 -1.80
CA GLY A 241 -13.72 -15.77 -0.79
C GLY A 241 -13.83 -17.29 -0.84
N PRO A 242 -14.72 -17.90 -0.02
CA PRO A 242 -14.96 -19.33 0.00
C PRO A 242 -15.36 -19.91 -1.37
N GLY A 243 -16.14 -19.17 -2.17
CA GLY A 243 -16.53 -19.57 -3.53
C GLY A 243 -15.33 -19.71 -4.46
N THR A 244 -14.44 -18.72 -4.47
CA THR A 244 -13.18 -18.76 -5.24
C THR A 244 -12.29 -19.91 -4.78
N LYS A 245 -12.16 -20.12 -3.46
CA LYS A 245 -11.40 -21.26 -2.91
C LYS A 245 -11.94 -22.60 -3.38
N LYS A 246 -13.26 -22.78 -3.35
CA LYS A 246 -13.92 -24.01 -3.83
C LYS A 246 -13.64 -24.23 -5.32
N ALA A 247 -13.74 -23.19 -6.14
CA ALA A 247 -13.47 -23.26 -7.57
C ALA A 247 -12.00 -23.59 -7.90
N VAL A 248 -11.04 -22.98 -7.20
CA VAL A 248 -9.61 -23.32 -7.33
C VAL A 248 -9.35 -24.78 -6.96
N THR A 249 -9.90 -25.25 -5.84
CA THR A 249 -9.78 -26.66 -5.41
C THR A 249 -10.33 -27.61 -6.48
N ALA A 250 -11.52 -27.34 -7.01
CA ALA A 250 -12.15 -28.15 -8.04
C ALA A 250 -11.32 -28.18 -9.34
N TYR A 251 -10.76 -27.02 -9.74
CA TYR A 251 -9.85 -26.93 -10.88
C TYR A 251 -8.59 -27.78 -10.66
N GLN A 252 -7.96 -27.65 -9.49
CA GLN A 252 -6.75 -28.42 -9.16
C GLN A 252 -7.02 -29.93 -9.19
N GLN A 253 -8.14 -30.37 -8.62
CA GLN A 253 -8.57 -31.77 -8.65
C GLN A 253 -8.80 -32.28 -10.08
N ALA A 254 -9.58 -31.53 -10.89
CA ALA A 254 -9.89 -31.92 -12.26
C ALA A 254 -8.66 -32.01 -13.17
N ASN A 255 -7.63 -31.19 -12.89
CA ASN A 255 -6.38 -31.15 -13.66
C ASN A 255 -5.26 -32.01 -13.03
N LYS A 256 -5.56 -32.82 -12.01
CA LYS A 256 -4.60 -33.69 -11.31
C LYS A 256 -3.39 -32.94 -10.73
N LEU A 257 -3.61 -31.69 -10.29
CA LEU A 257 -2.64 -30.88 -9.59
C LEU A 257 -2.71 -31.16 -8.08
N THR A 258 -1.63 -30.82 -7.35
CA THR A 258 -1.67 -30.79 -5.89
C THR A 258 -2.73 -29.79 -5.42
N VAL A 259 -3.64 -30.25 -4.55
CA VAL A 259 -4.74 -29.43 -4.03
C VAL A 259 -4.25 -28.56 -2.88
N THR A 260 -3.87 -27.33 -3.18
CA THR A 260 -3.42 -26.34 -2.19
C THR A 260 -4.50 -25.33 -1.83
N ALA A 261 -5.58 -25.26 -2.62
CA ALA A 261 -6.61 -24.21 -2.53
C ALA A 261 -6.03 -22.77 -2.64
N SER A 262 -4.85 -22.66 -3.26
CA SER A 262 -4.11 -21.43 -3.54
C SER A 262 -3.61 -21.44 -4.97
N VAL A 263 -3.31 -20.25 -5.51
CA VAL A 263 -2.76 -20.10 -6.85
C VAL A 263 -1.38 -19.44 -6.74
N PRO A 264 -0.27 -20.19 -6.95
CA PRO A 264 1.07 -19.64 -6.84
C PRO A 264 1.35 -18.61 -7.95
N PRO A 265 2.35 -17.74 -7.76
CA PRO A 265 2.83 -16.87 -8.83
C PRO A 265 3.20 -17.66 -10.09
N GLY A 266 2.82 -17.13 -11.27
CA GLY A 266 3.14 -17.75 -12.55
C GLY A 266 2.27 -18.96 -12.92
N ASP A 267 1.27 -19.32 -12.11
CA ASP A 267 0.33 -20.39 -12.44
C ASP A 267 -0.43 -20.08 -13.74
N LYS A 268 -0.69 -21.11 -14.54
CA LYS A 268 -1.41 -21.02 -15.82
C LYS A 268 -2.82 -20.44 -15.67
N LEU A 269 -3.45 -20.62 -14.51
CA LEU A 269 -4.75 -20.01 -14.20
C LEU A 269 -4.75 -18.48 -14.26
N LEU A 270 -3.59 -17.84 -14.04
CA LEU A 270 -3.46 -16.38 -14.04
C LEU A 270 -3.23 -15.80 -15.43
N VAL A 271 -2.91 -16.64 -16.42
CA VAL A 271 -2.59 -16.27 -17.81
C VAL A 271 -3.58 -16.81 -18.84
N ALA A 272 -4.47 -17.74 -18.45
CA ALA A 272 -5.54 -18.27 -19.30
C ALA A 272 -6.64 -17.25 -19.65
#